data_AF-A0A1Q3H280-F1
#
_entry.id   AF-A0A1Q3H280-F1
#
_cell.length_a   1.000
_cell.length_b   1.000
_cell.length_c   1.000
_cell.angle_alpha   90.00
_cell.angle_beta   90.00
_cell.angle_gamma   90.00
#
_symmetry.space_group_name_H-M   'P 1'
#
loop_
_entity.id
_entity.type
_entity.pdbx_description
1 polymer ?
#
loop_
_entity_poly.entity_id
_entity_poly.type
_entity_poly.pdbx_seq_one_letter_code
_entity_poly.pdbx_strand_id
1 'polypeptide(L)'
;MGKYSNAEWYIQSKAENIKKYGDVPPPWVYEPDAHPFSIGWRMGGGESHIMVLGEWLEEQAFNFDEKLAYVKKYPAPARWYYWIVGFLWDVQAFDLSDIEIKEYFEKLEQLGFDDVANVHKDFDRDDLI
;
A
#
# COMPACT_ATOMS: atom_id res chain seq x y z
N MET A 1 8.41 -2.00 19.57
CA MET A 1 7.94 -0.60 19.51
C MET A 1 8.62 0.00 18.30
N GLY A 2 7.86 0.54 17.34
CA GLY A 2 8.44 1.02 16.10
C GLY A 2 9.29 2.29 16.31
N LYS A 3 10.02 2.67 15.27
CA LYS A 3 11.05 3.71 15.30
C LYS A 3 10.48 5.09 15.67
N TYR A 4 9.25 5.39 15.27
CA TYR A 4 8.62 6.71 15.42
C TYR A 4 7.46 6.72 16.42
N SER A 5 7.21 5.61 17.10
CA SER A 5 6.15 5.43 18.10
C SER A 5 5.96 6.54 19.15
N ASN A 6 7.02 7.29 19.50
CA ASN A 6 6.98 8.40 20.45
C ASN A 6 7.07 9.79 19.80
N ALA A 7 7.16 9.88 18.47
CA ALA A 7 7.25 11.15 17.78
C ALA A 7 5.87 11.81 17.67
N GLU A 8 5.78 13.09 18.03
CA GLU A 8 4.51 13.84 18.05
C GLU A 8 3.82 13.84 16.68
N TRP A 9 4.58 14.04 15.60
CA TRP A 9 4.05 14.05 14.23
C TRP A 9 3.41 12.71 13.86
N TYR A 10 4.00 11.59 14.29
CA TYR A 10 3.48 10.25 14.03
C TYR A 10 2.21 10.00 14.85
N ILE A 11 2.23 10.32 16.14
CA ILE A 11 1.08 10.18 17.04
C ILE A 11 -0.12 10.97 16.51
N GLN A 12 0.11 12.23 16.10
CA GLN A 12 -0.92 13.08 15.54
C GLN A 12 -1.46 12.52 14.21
N SER A 13 -0.57 12.22 13.26
CA SER A 13 -0.98 11.73 11.94
C SER A 13 -1.72 10.39 12.02
N LYS A 14 -1.27 9.48 12.89
CA LYS A 14 -1.96 8.21 13.17
C LYS A 14 -3.36 8.47 13.72
N ALA A 15 -3.48 9.33 14.73
CA ALA A 15 -4.77 9.63 15.37
C ALA A 15 -5.76 10.27 14.38
N GLU A 16 -5.29 11.17 13.52
CA GLU A 16 -6.11 11.81 12.47
C GLU A 16 -6.61 10.80 11.44
N ASN A 17 -5.74 9.91 10.97
CA ASN A 17 -6.11 8.85 10.04
C ASN A 17 -7.12 7.87 10.65
N ILE A 18 -6.85 7.36 11.87
CA ILE A 18 -7.77 6.44 12.57
C ILE A 18 -9.13 7.11 12.80
N LYS A 19 -9.16 8.39 13.19
CA LYS A 19 -10.41 9.14 13.37
C LYS A 19 -11.22 9.23 12.08
N LYS A 20 -10.55 9.33 10.92
CA LYS A 20 -11.21 9.52 9.62
C LYS A 20 -11.62 8.21 8.95
N TYR A 21 -10.79 7.16 9.03
CA TYR A 21 -10.94 5.92 8.26
C TYR A 21 -11.17 4.67 9.13
N GLY A 22 -11.00 4.80 10.45
CA GLY A 22 -11.03 3.69 11.42
C GLY A 22 -9.68 2.98 11.58
N ASP A 23 -8.73 3.20 10.68
CA ASP A 23 -7.36 2.70 10.67
C ASP A 23 -6.45 3.69 9.90
N VAL A 24 -5.17 3.36 9.73
CA VAL A 24 -4.31 4.13 8.80
C VAL A 24 -4.58 3.62 7.39
N PRO A 25 -5.07 4.46 6.46
CA PRO A 25 -5.51 4.02 5.14
C PRO A 25 -4.33 3.62 4.25
N PRO A 26 -4.53 2.71 3.28
CA PRO A 26 -3.50 2.39 2.30
C PRO A 26 -3.27 3.57 1.34
N PRO A 27 -2.18 3.55 0.57
CA PRO A 27 -1.78 4.67 -0.27
C PRO A 27 -2.88 5.20 -1.21
N TRP A 28 -3.61 4.30 -1.88
CA TRP A 28 -4.67 4.64 -2.84
C TRP A 28 -5.95 5.22 -2.21
N VAL A 29 -6.07 5.19 -0.89
CA VAL A 29 -7.17 5.85 -0.16
C VAL A 29 -6.74 7.20 0.36
N TYR A 30 -5.46 7.35 0.68
CA TYR A 30 -4.88 8.63 1.10
C TYR A 30 -4.78 9.60 -0.09
N GLU A 31 -4.25 9.14 -1.23
CA GLU A 31 -4.10 9.93 -2.45
C GLU A 31 -4.50 9.08 -3.68
N PRO A 32 -5.80 9.03 -4.03
CA PRO A 32 -6.32 8.11 -5.05
C PRO A 32 -5.75 8.33 -6.45
N ASP A 33 -5.39 9.58 -6.77
CA ASP A 33 -4.94 9.99 -8.10
C ASP A 33 -3.41 9.96 -8.25
N ALA A 34 -2.68 9.60 -7.19
CA ALA A 34 -1.22 9.53 -7.22
C ALA A 34 -0.71 8.25 -7.88
N HIS A 35 0.36 8.40 -8.66
CA HIS A 35 1.18 7.28 -9.08
C HIS A 35 2.19 6.91 -7.96
N PRO A 36 2.46 5.62 -7.67
CA PRO A 36 3.40 5.22 -6.60
C PRO A 36 4.81 5.83 -6.68
N PHE A 37 5.23 6.23 -7.88
CA PHE A 37 6.53 6.86 -8.15
C PHE A 37 6.47 8.34 -8.50
N SER A 38 5.31 9.00 -8.41
CA SER A 38 5.26 10.41 -8.74
C SER A 38 6.04 11.27 -7.75
N ILE A 39 6.48 12.45 -8.20
CA ILE A 39 7.18 13.41 -7.35
C ILE A 39 6.23 13.95 -6.28
N GLY A 40 4.95 14.18 -6.61
CA GLY A 40 3.93 14.61 -5.65
C GLY A 40 3.79 13.61 -4.49
N TRP A 41 3.83 12.31 -4.81
CA TRP A 41 3.84 11.24 -3.82
C TRP A 41 5.16 11.17 -3.05
N ARG A 42 6.29 11.05 -3.75
CA ARG A 42 7.61 10.76 -3.16
C ARG A 42 8.29 11.92 -2.45
N MET A 43 7.88 13.16 -2.73
CA MET A 43 8.44 14.37 -2.12
C MET A 43 7.35 15.25 -1.47
N GLY A 44 6.13 14.72 -1.34
CA GLY A 44 4.97 15.43 -0.78
C GLY A 44 4.32 14.66 0.38
N GLY A 45 2.99 14.74 0.48
CA GLY A 45 2.23 14.11 1.57
C GLY A 45 2.33 12.59 1.58
N GLY A 46 2.47 11.97 0.41
CA GLY A 46 2.59 10.51 0.24
C GLY A 46 3.79 9.89 0.97
N GLU A 47 4.96 10.54 0.95
CA GLU A 47 6.16 10.06 1.65
C GLU A 47 5.94 10.08 3.17
N SER A 48 5.36 11.15 3.71
CA SER A 48 5.03 11.21 5.14
C SER A 48 3.99 10.15 5.50
N HIS A 49 2.99 9.95 4.64
CA HIS A 49 1.95 8.94 4.85
C HIS A 49 2.50 7.52 4.84
N ILE A 50 3.40 7.17 3.91
CA ILE A 50 3.96 5.82 3.85
C ILE A 50 4.82 5.49 5.08
N MET A 51 5.48 6.49 5.67
CA MET A 51 6.18 6.33 6.95
C MET A 51 5.23 6.05 8.11
N VAL A 52 4.11 6.78 8.20
CA VAL A 52 3.07 6.54 9.21
C VAL A 52 2.44 5.17 9.03
N LEU A 53 2.10 4.82 7.79
CA LEU A 53 1.49 3.54 7.45
C LEU A 53 2.42 2.38 7.79
N GLY A 54 3.69 2.44 7.40
CA GLY A 54 4.65 1.37 7.69
C GLY A 54 4.81 1.12 9.18
N GLU A 55 5.03 2.19 9.96
CA GLU A 55 5.13 2.12 11.42
C GLU A 55 3.86 1.56 12.06
N TRP A 56 2.68 2.00 11.60
CA TRP A 56 1.40 1.50 12.10
C TRP A 56 1.18 0.01 11.78
N LEU A 57 1.50 -0.42 10.56
CA LEU A 57 1.41 -1.82 10.15
C LEU A 57 2.36 -2.72 10.97
N GLU A 58 3.58 -2.25 11.26
CA GLU A 58 4.50 -2.94 12.18
C GLU A 58 3.93 -3.05 13.59
N GLU A 59 3.28 -2.00 14.12
CA GLU A 59 2.59 -2.04 15.41
C GLU A 59 1.43 -3.04 15.44
N GLN A 60 0.70 -3.19 14.33
CA GLN A 60 -0.42 -4.13 14.25
C GLN A 60 0.04 -5.60 14.28
N ALA A 61 1.25 -5.88 13.79
CA ALA A 61 1.82 -7.24 13.71
C ALA A 61 0.85 -8.25 13.06
N PHE A 62 0.17 -7.82 11.98
CA PHE A 62 -0.83 -8.61 11.30
C PHE A 62 -0.28 -9.93 10.76
N ASN A 63 -1.05 -11.00 10.97
CA ASN A 63 -0.88 -12.24 10.22
C ASN A 63 -1.42 -12.09 8.80
N PHE A 64 -1.20 -13.10 7.94
CA PHE A 64 -1.60 -13.05 6.53
C PHE A 64 -3.10 -12.74 6.32
N ASP A 65 -3.99 -13.38 7.07
CA ASP A 65 -5.44 -13.20 6.91
C ASP A 65 -5.87 -11.78 7.33
N GLU A 66 -5.23 -11.22 8.36
CA GLU A 66 -5.46 -9.84 8.79
C GLU A 66 -4.93 -8.83 7.76
N LYS A 67 -3.74 -9.07 7.19
CA LYS A 67 -3.20 -8.27 6.09
C LYS A 67 -4.15 -8.29 4.89
N LEU A 68 -4.65 -9.48 4.52
CA LEU A 68 -5.61 -9.67 3.43
C LEU A 68 -6.93 -8.95 3.69
N ALA A 69 -7.47 -9.05 4.91
CA ALA A 69 -8.68 -8.34 5.31
C ALA A 69 -8.51 -6.81 5.22
N TYR A 70 -7.35 -6.30 5.67
CA TYR A 70 -7.03 -4.87 5.60
C TYR A 70 -7.00 -4.36 4.15
N VAL A 71 -6.30 -5.02 3.22
CA VAL A 71 -6.27 -4.57 1.83
C VAL A 71 -7.61 -4.77 1.11
N LYS A 72 -8.39 -5.80 1.46
CA LYS A 72 -9.73 -6.02 0.90
C LYS A 72 -10.78 -5.03 1.37
N LYS A 73 -10.60 -4.42 2.54
CA LYS A 73 -11.45 -3.30 3.00
C LYS A 73 -11.40 -2.11 2.03
N TYR A 74 -10.31 -1.97 1.28
CA TYR A 74 -10.03 -0.83 0.41
C TYR A 74 -9.75 -1.27 -1.03
N PRO A 75 -10.77 -1.31 -1.92
CA PRO A 75 -10.57 -1.69 -3.31
C PRO A 75 -9.43 -0.88 -3.95
N ALA A 76 -8.37 -1.58 -4.34
CA ALA A 76 -7.15 -0.99 -4.87
C ALA A 76 -7.18 -0.99 -6.40
N PRO A 77 -6.76 0.10 -7.06
CA PRO A 77 -6.49 0.06 -8.48
C PRO A 77 -5.23 -0.78 -8.75
N ALA A 78 -5.17 -1.40 -9.93
CA ALA A 78 -4.15 -2.40 -10.27
C ALA A 78 -2.71 -1.88 -10.12
N ARG A 79 -2.45 -0.58 -10.32
CA ARG A 79 -1.12 0.03 -10.10
C ARG A 79 -0.52 -0.19 -8.71
N TRP A 80 -1.35 -0.45 -7.69
CA TRP A 80 -0.89 -0.71 -6.32
C TRP A 80 -0.64 -2.20 -6.02
N TYR A 81 -0.82 -3.10 -6.99
CA TYR A 81 -0.70 -4.54 -6.73
C TYR A 81 0.73 -4.95 -6.39
N TYR A 82 1.76 -4.28 -6.91
CA TYR A 82 3.14 -4.46 -6.43
C TYR A 82 3.27 -4.19 -4.94
N TRP A 83 2.67 -3.09 -4.44
CA TRP A 83 2.68 -2.77 -3.02
C TRP A 83 1.92 -3.82 -2.21
N ILE A 84 0.75 -4.27 -2.69
CA ILE A 84 -0.06 -5.32 -2.03
C ILE A 84 0.71 -6.64 -1.96
N VAL A 85 1.42 -7.04 -3.03
CA VAL A 85 2.27 -8.23 -3.03
C VAL A 85 3.35 -8.10 -1.96
N GLY A 86 4.05 -6.96 -1.93
CA GLY A 86 5.10 -6.75 -0.94
C GLY A 86 4.57 -6.80 0.49
N PHE A 87 3.39 -6.23 0.73
CA PHE A 87 2.75 -6.24 2.04
C PHE A 87 2.29 -7.65 2.47
N LEU A 88 1.58 -8.37 1.60
CA LEU A 88 1.00 -9.68 1.93
C LEU A 88 2.06 -10.76 2.17
N TRP A 89 3.13 -10.76 1.37
CA TRP A 89 4.15 -11.82 1.40
C TRP A 89 5.50 -11.36 1.98
N ASP A 90 5.61 -10.13 2.48
CA ASP A 90 6.83 -9.56 3.06
C ASP A 90 8.04 -9.64 2.09
N VAL A 91 7.79 -9.33 0.81
CA VAL A 91 8.79 -9.33 -0.26
C VAL A 91 9.02 -7.93 -0.84
N GLN A 92 10.21 -7.69 -1.40
CA GLN A 92 10.48 -6.46 -2.16
C GLN A 92 9.94 -6.61 -3.58
N ALA A 93 8.62 -6.50 -3.74
CA ALA A 93 7.92 -6.80 -5.01
C ALA A 93 8.43 -6.00 -6.22
N PHE A 94 8.91 -4.78 -6.01
CA PHE A 94 9.48 -3.94 -7.08
C PHE A 94 10.87 -4.37 -7.54
N ASP A 95 11.56 -5.24 -6.79
CA ASP A 95 12.87 -5.79 -7.13
C ASP A 95 12.78 -7.19 -7.77
N LEU A 96 11.57 -7.77 -7.81
CA LEU A 96 11.32 -9.07 -8.43
C LEU A 96 11.42 -8.97 -9.95
N SER A 97 11.91 -10.03 -10.59
CA SER A 97 11.83 -10.19 -12.04
C SER A 97 10.37 -10.37 -12.50
N ASP A 98 10.12 -10.12 -13.79
CA ASP A 98 8.80 -10.29 -14.40
C ASP A 98 8.21 -11.69 -14.18
N ILE A 99 9.06 -12.73 -14.16
CA ILE A 99 8.63 -14.11 -13.92
C ILE A 99 8.22 -14.27 -12.46
N GLU A 100 9.01 -13.79 -11.52
CA GLU A 100 8.74 -13.91 -10.08
C GLU A 100 7.49 -13.14 -9.67
N ILE A 101 7.35 -11.88 -10.11
CA ILE A 101 6.16 -11.08 -9.76
C ILE A 101 4.88 -11.67 -10.35
N LYS A 102 4.95 -12.26 -11.55
CA LYS A 102 3.81 -12.91 -12.18
C LYS A 102 3.22 -14.03 -11.32
N GLU A 103 4.05 -14.82 -10.64
CA GLU A 103 3.56 -15.86 -9.73
C GLU A 103 2.76 -15.28 -8.55
N TYR A 104 3.11 -14.08 -8.08
CA TYR A 104 2.36 -13.39 -7.03
C TYR A 104 1.06 -12.78 -7.55
N PHE A 105 1.07 -12.28 -8.78
CA PHE A 105 -0.14 -11.81 -9.46
C PHE A 105 -1.16 -12.92 -9.66
N GLU A 106 -0.73 -14.13 -10.05
CA GLU A 106 -1.62 -15.30 -10.10
C GLU A 106 -2.18 -15.67 -8.72
N LYS A 107 -1.39 -15.51 -7.65
CA LYS A 107 -1.89 -15.67 -6.26
C LYS A 107 -2.91 -14.60 -5.88
N LEU A 108 -2.71 -13.34 -6.30
CA LEU A 108 -3.67 -12.27 -6.08
C LEU A 108 -5.01 -12.57 -6.76
N GLU A 109 -5.01 -13.05 -8.01
CA GLU A 109 -6.25 -13.46 -8.70
C GLU A 109 -7.00 -14.55 -7.90
N GLN A 110 -6.29 -15.56 -7.39
CA GLN A 110 -6.88 -16.61 -6.54
C GLN A 110 -7.46 -16.06 -5.23
N LEU A 111 -6.92 -14.94 -4.75
CA LEU A 111 -7.42 -14.23 -3.57
C LEU A 111 -8.55 -13.24 -3.92
N GLY A 112 -8.97 -13.11 -5.17
CA GLY A 112 -10.09 -12.26 -5.61
C GLY A 112 -9.70 -10.82 -5.94
N PHE A 113 -8.46 -10.60 -6.37
CA PHE A 113 -8.05 -9.34 -6.99
C PHE A 113 -8.20 -9.48 -8.51
N ASP A 114 -9.30 -8.96 -9.04
CA ASP A 114 -9.74 -9.27 -10.42
C ASP A 114 -9.05 -8.42 -11.51
N ASP A 115 -8.29 -7.37 -11.14
CA ASP A 115 -7.72 -6.42 -12.10
C ASP A 115 -6.24 -6.66 -12.41
N VAL A 116 -5.75 -7.87 -12.13
CA VAL A 116 -4.34 -8.25 -12.30
C VAL A 116 -3.88 -8.08 -13.76
N ALA A 117 -4.75 -8.38 -14.72
CA ALA A 117 -4.45 -8.22 -16.14
C ALA A 117 -4.15 -6.77 -16.57
N ASN A 118 -4.59 -5.77 -15.80
CA ASN A 118 -4.37 -4.36 -16.11
C ASN A 118 -3.22 -3.73 -15.31
N VAL A 119 -2.48 -4.48 -14.49
CA VAL A 119 -1.42 -3.92 -13.62
C VAL A 119 -0.45 -3.05 -14.42
N HIS A 120 0.17 -3.57 -15.47
CA HIS A 120 1.12 -2.78 -16.28
C HIS A 120 0.47 -1.57 -16.95
N LYS A 121 -0.74 -1.74 -17.48
CA LYS A 121 -1.48 -0.66 -18.15
C LYS A 121 -1.86 0.47 -17.20
N ASP A 122 -2.33 0.14 -15.99
CA ASP A 122 -2.70 1.14 -14.98
C ASP A 122 -1.46 1.76 -14.31
N PHE A 123 -0.35 1.02 -14.25
CA PHE A 123 0.95 1.52 -13.79
C PHE A 123 1.55 2.54 -14.75
N ASP A 124 1.52 2.27 -16.06
CA ASP A 124 2.10 3.16 -17.08
C ASP A 124 1.22 4.37 -17.44
N ARG A 125 0.22 4.70 -16.62
CA ARG A 125 -0.67 5.84 -16.83
C ARG A 125 0.06 7.17 -16.67
N ASP A 126 -0.15 8.07 -17.63
CA ASP A 126 0.44 9.40 -17.68
C ASP A 126 -0.49 10.51 -17.15
N ASP A 127 -1.74 10.18 -16.83
CA ASP A 127 -2.76 11.09 -16.30
C ASP A 127 -2.77 11.17 -14.76
N LEU A 128 -1.92 10.41 -14.09
CA LEU A 128 -1.77 10.40 -12.63
C LEU A 128 -0.79 11.48 -12.17
N ILE A 129 -1.03 12.05 -10.98
CA ILE A 129 -0.17 13.07 -10.37
C ILE A 129 1.07 12.49 -9.72
#